data_AF-A0A3C0DUT7-F1
#
_entry.id   AF-A0A3C0DUT7-F1
#
_cell.length_a   1.000
_cell.length_b   1.000
_cell.length_c   1.000
_cell.angle_alpha   90.00
_cell.angle_beta   90.00
_cell.angle_gamma   90.00
#
_symmetry.space_group_name_H-M   'P 1'
#
loop_
_entity.id
_entity.type
_entity.pdbx_description
1 polymer ?
#
loop_
_entity_poly.entity_id
_entity_poly.type
_entity_poly.pdbx_seq_one_letter_code
_entity_poly.pdbx_strand_id
1 'polypeptide(L)'
;MNLTEFDVLLSPLDFEVLPMHDLEKTCCVVFDILRATSTMTIALANGTTGILPCGTIDEALAARTANPEILLAGERDGLRINSSVSGGVDFDLGNSPREMKAEVVSGRRLAMTTTNGTRALKACSGAGRVWIGSFLNLSMLSQAICDAKQKRLLLVCAGTNNDPAHEDILGAGALCELLWNHFDEAAASNSAHQARQHYLDNRNQLI
;
A
#
# COMPACT_ATOMS: atom_id res chain seq x y z
N MET A 1 16.54 0.29 15.96
CA MET A 1 16.23 1.53 15.20
C MET A 1 16.36 2.71 16.14
N ASN A 2 16.47 3.94 15.61
CA ASN A 2 16.41 5.16 16.41
C ASN A 2 15.20 5.99 15.96
N LEU A 3 14.02 5.38 16.05
CA LEU A 3 12.76 6.04 15.73
C LEU A 3 12.45 7.06 16.82
N THR A 4 12.08 8.27 16.42
CA THR A 4 11.58 9.33 17.29
C THR A 4 10.07 9.47 17.21
N GLU A 5 9.45 8.89 16.17
CA GLU A 5 8.00 8.92 15.95
C GLU A 5 7.58 7.67 15.17
N PHE A 6 6.58 6.96 15.69
CA PHE A 6 5.95 5.82 15.03
C PHE A 6 4.43 5.97 15.17
N ASP A 7 3.78 6.31 14.05
CA ASP A 7 2.34 6.52 13.99
C ASP A 7 1.65 5.57 13.00
N VAL A 8 0.34 5.39 13.18
CA VAL A 8 -0.53 4.59 12.32
C VAL A 8 -1.79 5.39 12.01
N LEU A 9 -2.01 5.66 10.74
CA LEU A 9 -3.26 6.21 10.23
C LEU A 9 -4.23 5.06 9.98
N LEU A 10 -5.40 5.11 10.62
CA LEU A 10 -6.34 3.99 10.65
C LEU A 10 -7.43 4.11 9.59
N SER A 11 -7.66 5.32 9.05
CA SER A 11 -8.74 5.60 8.11
C SER A 11 -8.29 6.44 6.91
N PRO A 12 -9.09 6.48 5.82
CA PRO A 12 -8.78 7.29 4.65
C PRO A 12 -8.72 8.79 4.93
N LEU A 13 -9.58 9.29 5.81
CA LEU A 13 -9.64 10.70 6.19
C LEU A 13 -8.32 11.17 6.82
N ASP A 14 -7.63 10.27 7.51
CA ASP A 14 -6.36 10.58 8.16
C ASP A 14 -5.24 10.83 7.15
N PHE A 15 -5.23 10.14 6.01
CA PHE A 15 -4.16 10.28 5.03
C PHE A 15 -4.42 11.36 3.97
N GLU A 16 -5.66 11.83 3.80
CA GLU A 16 -6.00 12.89 2.83
C GLU A 16 -5.27 14.21 3.12
N VAL A 17 -4.88 14.44 4.38
CA VAL A 17 -4.14 15.64 4.80
C VAL A 17 -2.62 15.50 4.67
N LEU A 18 -2.09 14.29 4.43
CA LEU A 18 -0.65 14.04 4.34
C LEU A 18 0.10 14.90 3.32
N PRO A 19 -0.47 15.23 2.13
CA PRO A 19 0.20 16.13 1.19
C PRO A 19 0.50 17.53 1.75
N MET A 20 -0.15 17.93 2.85
CA MET A 20 0.09 19.21 3.53
C MET A 20 1.18 19.10 4.62
N HIS A 21 1.69 17.91 4.91
CA HIS A 21 2.69 17.66 5.95
C HIS A 21 4.09 17.45 5.36
N ASP A 22 5.12 17.82 6.11
CA ASP A 22 6.51 17.45 5.78
C ASP A 22 6.76 15.97 6.09
N LEU A 23 7.00 15.19 5.03
CA LEU A 23 7.27 13.76 5.09
C LEU A 23 8.71 13.40 4.67
N GLU A 24 9.58 14.38 4.38
CA GLU A 24 10.91 14.11 3.78
C GLU A 24 11.78 13.16 4.61
N LYS A 25 11.57 13.11 5.93
CA LYS A 25 12.30 12.25 6.88
C LYS A 25 11.46 11.07 7.39
N THR A 26 10.34 10.80 6.73
CA THR A 26 9.38 9.77 7.08
C THR A 26 9.51 8.57 6.15
N CYS A 27 9.52 7.38 6.74
CA CYS A 27 9.28 6.13 6.04
C CYS A 27 7.78 5.82 6.12
N CYS A 28 7.07 5.90 5.02
CA CYS A 28 5.67 5.51 4.93
C CYS A 28 5.53 4.05 4.49
N VAL A 29 4.57 3.33 5.06
CA VAL A 29 4.18 1.99 4.63
C VAL A 29 2.67 1.99 4.40
N VAL A 30 2.25 1.77 3.17
CA VAL A 30 0.82 1.74 2.82
C VAL A 30 0.29 0.31 2.88
N PHE A 31 -0.84 0.12 3.54
CA PHE A 31 -1.61 -1.13 3.59
C PHE A 31 -2.96 -0.93 2.89
N ASP A 32 -3.21 -1.75 1.87
CA ASP A 32 -4.52 -1.96 1.23
C ASP A 32 -4.56 -3.46 0.92
N ILE A 33 -4.81 -4.26 1.95
CA ILE A 33 -4.56 -5.71 1.94
C ILE A 33 -5.55 -6.40 1.01
N LEU A 34 -6.81 -5.96 1.00
CA LEU A 34 -7.87 -6.44 0.13
C LEU A 34 -8.27 -5.33 -0.85
N ARG A 35 -7.52 -5.12 -1.94
CA ARG A 35 -6.50 -6.02 -2.51
C ARG A 35 -5.27 -5.33 -3.05
N ALA A 36 -5.18 -4.00 -3.06
CA ALA A 36 -4.22 -3.29 -3.90
C ALA A 36 -2.76 -3.63 -3.57
N THR A 37 -2.36 -3.52 -2.31
CA THR A 37 -0.96 -3.79 -1.90
C THR A 37 -0.62 -5.28 -1.99
N SER A 38 -1.56 -6.19 -1.70
CA SER A 38 -1.36 -7.63 -1.93
C SER A 38 -1.14 -7.95 -3.41
N THR A 39 -1.92 -7.33 -4.30
CA THR A 39 -1.78 -7.46 -5.74
C THR A 39 -0.42 -6.93 -6.22
N MET A 40 -0.02 -5.76 -5.75
CA MET A 40 1.28 -5.16 -6.07
C MET A 40 2.45 -6.01 -5.58
N THR A 41 2.37 -6.56 -4.36
CA THR A 41 3.38 -7.46 -3.80
C THR A 41 3.55 -8.71 -4.66
N ILE A 42 2.45 -9.34 -5.09
CA ILE A 42 2.53 -10.50 -5.99
C ILE A 42 3.08 -10.12 -7.38
N ALA A 43 2.67 -8.98 -7.95
CA ALA A 43 3.19 -8.52 -9.24
C ALA A 43 4.72 -8.30 -9.19
N LEU A 44 5.23 -7.68 -8.12
CA LEU A 44 6.67 -7.50 -7.87
C LEU A 44 7.39 -8.83 -7.68
N ALA A 45 6.83 -9.75 -6.88
CA ALA A 45 7.38 -11.08 -6.71
C ALA A 45 7.44 -11.88 -8.02
N ASN A 46 6.50 -11.64 -8.94
CA ASN A 46 6.41 -12.28 -10.25
C ASN A 46 7.14 -11.53 -11.37
N GLY A 47 8.00 -10.56 -11.02
CA GLY A 47 9.00 -10.01 -11.94
C GLY A 47 8.56 -8.79 -12.74
N THR A 48 7.49 -8.08 -12.35
CA THR A 48 7.23 -6.76 -12.94
C THR A 48 8.42 -5.83 -12.74
N THR A 49 8.77 -5.05 -13.75
CA THR A 49 9.86 -4.06 -13.66
C THR A 49 9.48 -2.84 -12.83
N GLY A 50 8.20 -2.68 -12.49
CA GLY A 50 7.73 -1.60 -11.64
C GLY A 50 6.23 -1.36 -11.79
N ILE A 51 5.69 -0.62 -10.84
CA ILE A 51 4.27 -0.25 -10.80
C ILE A 51 4.19 1.26 -10.71
N LEU A 52 3.37 1.88 -11.55
CA LEU A 52 3.01 3.29 -11.51
C LEU A 52 1.62 3.40 -10.87
N PRO A 53 1.50 3.86 -9.62
CA PRO A 53 0.21 4.14 -9.00
C PRO A 53 -0.43 5.37 -9.65
N CYS A 54 -1.63 5.22 -10.19
CA CYS A 54 -2.42 6.25 -10.86
C CYS A 54 -3.65 6.58 -10.01
N GLY A 55 -3.87 7.87 -9.74
CA GLY A 55 -5.01 8.34 -8.97
C GLY A 55 -6.32 8.30 -9.75
N THR A 56 -6.24 8.32 -11.08
CA THR A 56 -7.41 8.28 -11.97
C THR A 56 -7.20 7.29 -13.11
N ILE A 57 -8.29 6.95 -13.80
CA ILE A 57 -8.25 6.14 -15.02
C ILE A 57 -7.49 6.90 -16.11
N ASP A 58 -7.74 8.20 -16.26
CA ASP A 58 -7.06 9.04 -17.25
C ASP A 58 -5.54 9.07 -17.07
N GLU A 59 -5.04 9.11 -15.82
CA GLU A 59 -3.60 9.01 -15.54
C GLU A 59 -3.01 7.68 -16.02
N ALA A 60 -3.74 6.56 -15.85
CA ALA A 60 -3.29 5.25 -16.31
C ALA A 60 -3.31 5.16 -17.85
N LEU A 61 -4.36 5.68 -18.50
CA LEU A 61 -4.47 5.75 -19.95
C LEU A 61 -3.39 6.65 -20.57
N ALA A 62 -3.08 7.77 -19.93
CA ALA A 62 -1.97 8.64 -20.32
C ALA A 62 -0.62 7.90 -20.24
N ALA A 63 -0.41 7.10 -19.19
CA ALA A 63 0.78 6.26 -19.07
C ALA A 63 0.89 5.22 -20.19
N ARG A 64 -0.23 4.58 -20.58
CA ARG A 64 -0.28 3.67 -21.75
C ARG A 64 -0.01 4.40 -23.06
N THR A 65 -0.48 5.63 -23.21
CA THR A 65 -0.22 6.44 -24.39
C THR A 65 1.27 6.76 -24.51
N ALA A 66 1.94 7.09 -23.40
CA ALA A 66 3.37 7.36 -23.35
C ALA A 66 4.23 6.09 -23.50
N ASN A 67 3.74 4.94 -23.05
CA ASN A 67 4.40 3.65 -23.17
C ASN A 67 3.39 2.56 -23.56
N PRO A 68 3.25 2.23 -24.86
CA PRO A 68 2.30 1.24 -25.33
C PRO A 68 2.48 -0.16 -24.73
N GLU A 69 3.64 -0.48 -24.16
CA GLU A 69 3.95 -1.78 -23.55
C GLU A 69 3.60 -1.87 -22.05
N ILE A 70 3.22 -0.76 -21.39
CA ILE A 70 2.83 -0.79 -19.96
C ILE A 70 1.49 -1.51 -19.82
N LEU A 71 1.31 -2.43 -18.87
CA LEU A 71 0.01 -3.06 -18.64
C LEU A 71 -0.89 -2.15 -17.80
N LEU A 72 -2.17 -2.03 -18.16
CA LEU A 72 -3.19 -1.36 -17.36
C LEU A 72 -3.77 -2.37 -16.38
N ALA A 73 -3.69 -2.06 -15.09
CA ALA A 73 -4.24 -2.87 -14.02
C ALA A 73 -5.14 -2.00 -13.13
N GLY A 74 -6.23 -2.54 -12.60
CA GLY A 74 -7.03 -1.75 -11.69
C GLY A 74 -8.45 -2.22 -11.51
N GLU A 75 -9.13 -1.51 -10.62
CA GLU A 75 -10.52 -1.78 -10.31
C GLU A 75 -11.32 -0.51 -10.03
N ARG A 76 -12.63 -0.61 -10.23
CA ARG A 76 -13.65 0.26 -9.64
C ARG A 76 -14.74 -0.65 -9.09
N ASP A 77 -15.20 -0.38 -7.88
CA ASP A 77 -16.20 -1.20 -7.16
C ASP A 77 -15.83 -2.70 -7.10
N GLY A 78 -14.54 -3.01 -7.00
CA GLY A 78 -14.01 -4.38 -6.96
C GLY A 78 -13.94 -5.09 -8.31
N LEU A 79 -14.43 -4.47 -9.38
CA LEU A 79 -14.47 -5.02 -10.74
C LEU A 79 -13.34 -4.44 -11.59
N ARG A 80 -12.82 -5.26 -12.50
CA ARG A 80 -11.83 -4.80 -13.49
C ARG A 80 -12.42 -3.66 -14.32
N ILE A 81 -11.62 -2.60 -14.52
CA ILE A 81 -12.00 -1.46 -15.36
C ILE A 81 -12.13 -1.92 -16.81
N ASN A 82 -13.30 -1.69 -17.39
CA ASN A 82 -13.60 -2.01 -18.78
C ASN A 82 -13.80 -0.73 -19.61
N SER A 83 -13.92 -0.88 -20.92
CA SER A 83 -14.11 0.20 -21.89
C SER A 83 -15.32 1.09 -21.59
N SER A 84 -16.39 0.57 -20.98
CA SER A 84 -17.55 1.39 -20.60
C SER A 84 -17.24 2.35 -19.44
N VAL A 85 -16.31 1.99 -18.55
CA VAL A 85 -15.88 2.80 -17.40
C VAL A 85 -14.74 3.74 -17.79
N SER A 86 -13.83 3.31 -18.65
CA SER A 86 -12.65 4.08 -19.05
C SER A 86 -12.86 5.02 -20.24
N GLY A 87 -14.02 4.97 -20.89
CA GLY A 87 -14.29 5.76 -22.09
C GLY A 87 -13.69 5.18 -23.38
N GLY A 88 -13.41 3.88 -23.42
CA GLY A 88 -13.08 3.18 -24.67
C GLY A 88 -11.95 2.15 -24.61
N VAL A 89 -11.35 1.90 -23.44
CA VAL A 89 -10.19 0.98 -23.31
C VAL A 89 -10.40 -0.04 -22.19
N ASP A 90 -10.38 -1.33 -22.51
CA ASP A 90 -10.36 -2.36 -21.46
C ASP A 90 -8.99 -2.41 -20.77
N PHE A 91 -8.99 -2.55 -19.45
CA PHE A 91 -7.75 -2.81 -18.73
C PHE A 91 -7.33 -4.27 -18.92
N ASP A 92 -6.02 -4.51 -19.02
CA ASP A 92 -5.48 -5.85 -19.23
C ASP A 92 -5.71 -6.75 -18.02
N LEU A 93 -5.63 -6.16 -16.81
CA LEU A 93 -5.69 -6.85 -15.53
C LEU A 93 -6.62 -6.15 -14.53
N GLY A 94 -7.21 -6.93 -13.62
CA GLY A 94 -7.93 -6.44 -12.46
C GLY A 94 -7.02 -6.15 -11.26
N ASN A 95 -7.63 -5.93 -10.10
CA ASN A 95 -6.94 -5.82 -8.80
C ASN A 95 -6.93 -7.17 -8.03
N SER A 96 -6.79 -8.28 -8.74
CA SER A 96 -6.71 -9.61 -8.14
C SER A 96 -5.27 -10.10 -8.14
N PRO A 97 -4.69 -10.50 -7.00
CA PRO A 97 -3.34 -11.08 -6.97
C PRO A 97 -3.20 -12.31 -7.87
N ARG A 98 -4.30 -13.06 -8.09
CA ARG A 98 -4.32 -14.25 -8.95
C ARG A 98 -4.12 -13.95 -10.44
N GLU A 99 -4.36 -12.71 -10.85
CA GLU A 99 -4.17 -12.27 -12.23
C GLU A 99 -2.71 -11.88 -12.52
N MET A 100 -1.93 -11.60 -11.47
CA MET A 100 -0.54 -11.15 -11.56
C MET A 100 0.44 -12.30 -11.84
N LYS A 101 0.12 -13.17 -12.80
CA LYS A 101 0.96 -14.32 -13.15
C LYS A 101 2.26 -13.88 -13.81
N ALA A 102 3.36 -14.56 -13.51
CA ALA A 102 4.68 -14.27 -14.09
C ALA A 102 4.67 -14.27 -15.63
N GLU A 103 3.93 -15.19 -16.27
CA GLU A 103 3.77 -15.25 -17.73
C GLU A 103 3.17 -13.99 -18.35
N VAL A 104 2.47 -13.18 -17.55
CA VAL A 104 1.82 -11.94 -17.98
C VAL A 104 2.65 -10.72 -17.58
N VAL A 105 3.13 -10.66 -16.33
CA VAL A 105 3.69 -9.43 -15.75
C VAL A 105 5.21 -9.35 -15.75
N SER A 106 5.91 -10.49 -15.93
CA SER A 106 7.37 -10.52 -15.85
C SER A 106 8.02 -9.68 -16.96
N GLY A 107 8.97 -8.81 -16.60
CA GLY A 107 9.64 -7.90 -17.52
C GLY A 107 8.77 -6.73 -18.02
N ARG A 108 7.52 -6.63 -17.56
CA ARG A 108 6.58 -5.57 -17.93
C ARG A 108 6.41 -4.59 -16.78
N ARG A 109 6.06 -3.35 -17.09
CA ARG A 109 5.65 -2.34 -16.10
C ARG A 109 4.12 -2.29 -16.03
N LEU A 110 3.56 -1.98 -14.86
CA LEU A 110 2.11 -1.77 -14.69
C LEU A 110 1.81 -0.29 -14.44
N ALA A 111 0.72 0.21 -15.01
CA ALA A 111 0.02 1.42 -14.55
C ALA A 111 -1.24 0.95 -13.82
N MET A 112 -1.31 1.21 -12.53
CA MET A 112 -2.34 0.66 -11.65
C MET A 112 -3.18 1.76 -11.02
N THR A 113 -4.51 1.70 -11.16
CA THR A 113 -5.44 2.58 -10.42
C THR A 113 -6.45 1.75 -9.64
N THR A 114 -6.63 2.10 -8.36
CA THR A 114 -7.60 1.47 -7.45
C THR A 114 -8.34 2.55 -6.67
N THR A 115 -9.44 2.17 -6.04
CA THR A 115 -10.28 3.10 -5.29
C THR A 115 -9.54 3.73 -4.11
N ASN A 116 -8.73 2.98 -3.36
CA ASN A 116 -8.09 3.45 -2.12
C ASN A 116 -6.55 3.39 -2.16
N GLY A 117 -5.95 2.21 -2.37
CA GLY A 117 -4.50 2.02 -2.21
C GLY A 117 -3.63 2.92 -3.07
N THR A 118 -4.04 3.21 -4.31
CA THR A 118 -3.29 4.14 -5.18
C THR A 118 -3.38 5.60 -4.72
N ARG A 119 -4.50 6.00 -4.08
CA ARG A 119 -4.63 7.32 -3.45
C ARG A 119 -3.74 7.43 -2.21
N ALA A 120 -3.74 6.40 -1.35
CA ALA A 120 -2.89 6.35 -0.16
C ALA A 120 -1.39 6.42 -0.52
N LEU A 121 -0.98 5.69 -1.57
CA LEU A 121 0.40 5.78 -2.11
C LEU A 121 0.75 7.19 -2.62
N LYS A 122 -0.16 7.83 -3.36
CA LYS A 122 0.06 9.21 -3.83
C LYS A 122 0.12 10.21 -2.69
N ALA A 123 -0.71 10.05 -1.66
CA ALA A 123 -0.68 10.89 -0.46
C ALA A 123 0.68 10.81 0.27
N CYS A 124 1.37 9.67 0.17
CA CYS A 124 2.70 9.47 0.74
C CYS A 124 3.85 9.91 -0.19
N SER A 125 3.60 10.47 -1.38
CA SER A 125 4.65 10.70 -2.40
C SER A 125 5.76 11.66 -1.99
N GLY A 126 5.51 12.56 -1.04
CA GLY A 126 6.52 13.45 -0.45
C GLY A 126 7.41 12.79 0.60
N ALA A 127 7.16 11.52 0.94
CA ALA A 127 7.92 10.83 1.97
C ALA A 127 9.33 10.48 1.50
N GLY A 128 10.30 10.53 2.43
CA GLY A 128 11.68 10.10 2.15
C GLY A 128 11.78 8.65 1.68
N ARG A 129 10.80 7.82 2.05
CA ARG A 129 10.62 6.46 1.55
C ARG A 129 9.16 6.02 1.64
N VAL A 130 8.69 5.29 0.62
CA VAL A 130 7.36 4.68 0.61
C VAL A 130 7.51 3.19 0.30
N TRP A 131 6.90 2.35 1.14
CA TRP A 131 6.77 0.92 0.93
C TRP A 131 5.31 0.52 0.81
N ILE A 132 5.07 -0.63 0.17
CA ILE A 132 3.79 -1.33 0.23
C ILE A 132 3.88 -2.46 1.27
N GLY A 133 2.88 -2.55 2.12
CA GLY A 133 2.76 -3.58 3.14
C GLY A 133 1.58 -4.50 2.85
N SER A 134 1.82 -5.81 2.94
CA SER A 134 0.77 -6.83 3.00
C SER A 134 1.24 -8.00 3.84
N PHE A 135 0.33 -8.89 4.26
CA PHE A 135 0.72 -10.10 5.00
C PHE A 135 1.79 -10.95 4.27
N LEU A 136 1.86 -10.83 2.94
CA LEU A 136 2.78 -11.57 2.09
C LEU A 136 4.25 -11.12 2.22
N ASN A 137 4.53 -9.92 2.73
CA ASN A 137 5.89 -9.37 2.78
C ASN A 137 6.32 -8.81 4.14
N LEU A 138 5.52 -8.99 5.21
CA LEU A 138 5.76 -8.37 6.53
C LEU A 138 7.17 -8.60 7.08
N SER A 139 7.69 -9.82 7.01
CA SER A 139 9.01 -10.15 7.56
C SER A 139 10.16 -9.48 6.81
N MET A 140 10.07 -9.38 5.48
CA MET A 140 11.06 -8.64 4.70
C MET A 140 10.91 -7.13 4.91
N LEU A 141 9.67 -6.66 5.02
CA LEU A 141 9.37 -5.26 5.23
C LEU A 141 9.89 -4.77 6.58
N SER A 142 9.74 -5.54 7.66
CA SER A 142 10.28 -5.17 8.97
C SER A 142 11.81 -5.06 8.96
N GLN A 143 12.50 -5.99 8.29
CA GLN A 143 13.94 -5.94 8.09
C GLN A 143 14.36 -4.69 7.29
N ALA A 144 13.68 -4.42 6.16
CA ALA A 144 13.97 -3.26 5.32
C ALA A 144 13.77 -1.92 6.05
N ILE A 145 12.77 -1.83 6.93
CA ILE A 145 12.50 -0.65 7.76
C ILE A 145 13.64 -0.45 8.78
N CYS A 146 14.06 -1.52 9.45
CA CYS A 146 15.19 -1.49 10.36
C CYS A 146 16.48 -0.99 9.69
N ASP A 147 16.73 -1.43 8.45
CA ASP A 147 17.92 -1.08 7.68
C ASP A 147 17.85 0.35 7.11
N ALA A 148 16.64 0.84 6.79
CA ALA A 148 16.44 2.18 6.26
C ALA A 148 16.75 3.29 7.29
N LYS A 149 16.75 2.98 8.59
CA LYS A 149 17.16 3.87 9.70
C LYS A 149 16.50 5.26 9.68
N GLN A 150 15.26 5.36 9.20
CA GLN A 150 14.54 6.63 9.25
C GLN A 150 14.10 6.96 10.68
N LYS A 151 13.96 8.26 10.95
CA LYS A 151 13.58 8.76 12.28
C LYS A 151 12.07 8.67 12.52
N ARG A 152 11.28 8.76 11.46
CA ARG A 152 9.82 8.71 11.53
C ARG A 152 9.31 7.52 10.71
N LEU A 153 8.41 6.73 11.30
CA LEU A 153 7.70 5.65 10.65
C LEU A 153 6.20 5.95 10.68
N LEU A 154 5.56 5.89 9.53
CA LEU A 154 4.13 6.10 9.39
C LEU A 154 3.52 4.90 8.66
N LEU A 155 2.63 4.16 9.31
CA LEU A 155 1.83 3.14 8.64
C LEU A 155 0.51 3.77 8.22
N VAL A 156 0.08 3.52 6.99
CA VAL A 156 -1.09 4.15 6.39
C VAL A 156 -2.06 3.06 5.95
N CYS A 157 -3.15 2.90 6.69
CA CYS A 157 -4.25 2.01 6.29
C CYS A 157 -5.09 2.72 5.23
N ALA A 158 -5.23 2.11 4.06
CA ALA A 158 -5.91 2.69 2.92
C ALA A 158 -7.42 2.73 3.11
N GLY A 159 -7.98 1.83 3.94
CA GLY A 159 -9.39 1.80 4.28
C GLY A 159 -10.30 1.42 3.12
N THR A 160 -11.61 1.47 3.35
CA THR A 160 -12.63 1.22 2.34
C THR A 160 -13.76 2.23 2.48
N ASN A 161 -14.13 2.92 1.41
CA ASN A 161 -15.26 3.86 1.37
C ASN A 161 -15.24 4.92 2.51
N ASN A 162 -14.06 5.48 2.80
CA ASN A 162 -13.80 6.42 3.90
C ASN A 162 -13.84 5.83 5.31
N ASP A 163 -14.10 4.54 5.46
CA ASP A 163 -14.10 3.84 6.73
C ASP A 163 -12.77 3.08 6.97
N PRO A 164 -12.38 2.87 8.24
CA PRO A 164 -11.28 1.97 8.59
C PRO A 164 -11.52 0.55 8.05
N ALA A 165 -10.49 -0.05 7.46
CA ALA A 165 -10.52 -1.44 7.01
C ALA A 165 -9.82 -2.35 8.03
N HIS A 166 -10.54 -3.35 8.54
CA HIS A 166 -10.03 -4.23 9.59
C HIS A 166 -8.77 -4.99 9.17
N GLU A 167 -8.73 -5.49 7.95
CA GLU A 167 -7.59 -6.19 7.39
C GLU A 167 -6.34 -5.30 7.32
N ASP A 168 -6.49 -4.03 6.93
CA ASP A 168 -5.37 -3.09 6.84
C ASP A 168 -4.79 -2.83 8.23
N ILE A 169 -5.67 -2.59 9.22
CA ILE A 169 -5.27 -2.39 10.62
C ILE A 169 -4.60 -3.64 11.18
N LEU A 170 -5.11 -4.84 10.87
CA LEU A 170 -4.49 -6.10 11.28
C LEU A 170 -3.08 -6.26 10.68
N GLY A 171 -2.88 -5.94 9.41
CA GLY A 171 -1.56 -6.00 8.78
C GLY A 171 -0.59 -4.95 9.30
N ALA A 172 -1.07 -3.72 9.52
CA ALA A 172 -0.30 -2.66 10.16
C ALA A 172 0.09 -3.05 11.59
N GLY A 173 -0.85 -3.60 12.37
CA GLY A 173 -0.63 -4.11 13.72
C GLY A 173 0.35 -5.27 13.78
N ALA A 174 0.32 -6.17 12.80
CA ALA A 174 1.31 -7.24 12.66
C ALA A 174 2.72 -6.67 12.41
N LEU A 175 2.84 -5.63 11.59
CA LEU A 175 4.11 -4.94 11.39
C LEU A 175 4.56 -4.20 12.66
N CYS A 176 3.64 -3.56 13.40
CA CYS A 176 3.93 -2.97 14.70
C CYS A 176 4.55 -3.99 15.65
N GLU A 177 3.93 -5.17 15.78
CA GLU A 177 4.43 -6.25 16.65
C GLU A 177 5.85 -6.70 16.25
N LEU A 178 6.11 -6.87 14.95
CA LEU A 178 7.44 -7.23 14.45
C LEU A 178 8.51 -6.19 14.77
N LEU A 179 8.12 -4.90 14.85
CA LEU A 179 9.04 -3.79 15.11
C LEU A 179 9.12 -3.39 16.58
N TRP A 180 8.22 -3.86 17.45
CA TRP A 180 7.98 -3.29 18.78
C TRP A 180 9.22 -3.21 19.67
N ASN A 181 10.08 -4.23 19.61
CA ASN A 181 11.30 -4.31 20.43
C ASN A 181 12.52 -3.62 19.79
N HIS A 182 12.34 -2.91 18.67
CA HIS A 182 13.42 -2.28 17.91
C HIS A 182 13.50 -0.76 18.10
N PHE A 183 12.64 -0.16 18.92
CA PHE A 183 12.62 1.27 19.20
C PHE A 183 12.19 1.53 20.66
N ASP A 184 12.31 2.78 21.13
CA ASP A 184 11.79 3.19 22.44
C ASP A 184 10.27 3.36 22.35
N GLU A 185 9.51 2.62 23.16
CA GLU A 185 8.04 2.62 23.15
C GLU A 185 7.43 4.04 23.27
N ALA A 186 8.14 4.98 23.89
CA ALA A 186 7.72 6.39 23.95
C ALA A 186 7.58 7.08 22.57
N ALA A 187 8.15 6.51 21.51
CA ALA A 187 8.00 6.99 20.14
C ALA A 187 6.67 6.55 19.50
N ALA A 188 5.97 5.54 20.03
CA ALA A 188 4.73 5.03 19.46
C ALA A 188 3.52 5.90 19.84
N SER A 189 2.66 6.18 18.85
CA SER A 189 1.39 6.86 19.08
C SER A 189 0.34 5.92 19.67
N ASN A 190 -0.74 6.50 20.22
CA ASN A 190 -1.90 5.73 20.67
C ASN A 190 -2.51 4.87 19.55
N SER A 191 -2.51 5.35 18.30
CA SER A 191 -3.00 4.60 17.15
C SER A 191 -2.10 3.40 16.83
N ALA A 192 -0.78 3.54 17.01
CA ALA A 192 0.15 2.41 16.87
C ALA A 192 -0.09 1.33 17.94
N HIS A 193 -0.32 1.72 19.19
CA HIS A 193 -0.74 0.80 20.26
C HIS A 193 -2.07 0.10 19.92
N GLN A 194 -3.07 0.85 19.44
CA GLN A 194 -4.38 0.30 19.06
C GLN A 194 -4.27 -0.72 17.93
N ALA A 195 -3.53 -0.40 16.85
CA ALA A 195 -3.32 -1.32 15.74
C ALA A 195 -2.60 -2.59 16.20
N ARG A 196 -1.55 -2.47 17.01
CA ARG A 196 -0.83 -3.63 17.57
C ARG A 196 -1.75 -4.49 18.44
N GLN A 197 -2.52 -3.88 19.34
CA GLN A 197 -3.43 -4.62 20.22
C GLN A 197 -4.49 -5.35 19.38
N HIS A 198 -5.06 -4.68 18.38
CA HIS A 198 -6.01 -5.28 17.45
C HIS A 198 -5.43 -6.53 16.78
N TYR A 199 -4.17 -6.49 16.34
CA TYR A 199 -3.47 -7.67 15.83
C TYR A 199 -3.31 -8.77 16.91
N LEU A 200 -2.83 -8.43 18.11
CA LEU A 200 -2.59 -9.42 19.17
C LEU A 200 -3.87 -10.17 19.58
N ASP A 201 -5.00 -9.47 19.64
CA ASP A 201 -6.30 -10.03 20.01
C ASP A 201 -6.86 -11.00 18.94
N ASN A 202 -6.47 -10.79 17.67
CA ASN A 202 -7.07 -11.47 16.52
C ASN A 202 -6.10 -12.38 15.75
N ARG A 203 -4.79 -12.38 16.06
CA ARG A 203 -3.77 -13.13 15.28
C ARG A 203 -4.01 -14.63 15.17
N ASN A 204 -4.77 -15.21 16.11
CA ASN A 204 -5.12 -16.63 16.11
C ASN A 204 -6.40 -16.95 15.32
N GLN A 205 -7.04 -15.94 14.72
CA GLN A 205 -8.30 -16.05 13.97
C GLN A 205 -8.12 -15.68 12.49
N LEU A 206 -6.88 -15.50 12.03
CA LEU A 206 -6.56 -15.26 10.63
C LEU A 206 -6.66 -16.60 9.88
N ILE A 207 -7.66 -16.72 8.99
CA ILE A 207 -7.91 -17.92 8.15
C ILE A 207 -7.11 -17.82 6.85
#